data_AF-I7KQD8-F1
#
_entry.id   AF-I7KQD8-F1
#
_cell.length_a   1.000
_cell.length_b   1.000
_cell.length_c   1.000
_cell.angle_alpha   90.00
_cell.angle_beta   90.00
_cell.angle_gamma   90.00
#
_symmetry.space_group_name_H-M   'P 1'
#
loop_
_entity.id
_entity.type
_entity.pdbx_description
1 polymer ?
#
loop_
_entity_poly.entity_id
_entity_poly.type
_entity_poly.pdbx_seq_one_letter_code
_entity_poly.pdbx_strand_id
1 'polypeptide(L)' 'MDYEMKMIDREIYGREIGEKVAEKRERRAGVKKLIDVLIDLSHDDETIFIKAKNKYGQYFSDDELKQFIAEAKNDSLQEA' A
#
# COMPACT_ATOMS: atom_id res chain seq x y z
N MET A 1 -41.32 -2.85 6.40
CA MET A 1 -40.66 -2.53 5.12
C MET A 1 -39.45 -1.60 5.31
N ASP A 2 -39.46 -0.62 6.24
CA ASP A 2 -38.31 0.30 6.46
C ASP A 2 -37.15 -0.22 7.32
N TYR A 3 -37.36 -1.20 8.19
CA TYR A 3 -36.32 -1.68 9.11
C TYR A 3 -35.32 -2.63 8.45
N GLU A 4 -35.77 -3.53 7.59
CA GLU A 4 -34.91 -4.46 6.86
C GLU A 4 -34.00 -3.72 5.87
N MET A 5 -34.51 -2.68 5.22
CA MET A 5 -33.75 -1.85 4.28
C MET A 5 -32.59 -1.09 4.96
N LYS A 6 -32.78 -0.60 6.20
CA LYS A 6 -31.74 0.06 6.99
C LYS A 6 -30.65 -0.90 7.48
N MET A 7 -30.95 -2.18 7.67
CA MET A 7 -29.95 -3.16 8.08
C MET A 7 -29.12 -3.64 6.89
N ILE A 8 -29.74 -3.81 5.73
CA ILE A 8 -29.04 -4.14 4.47
C ILE A 8 -28.04 -3.02 4.10
N ASP A 9 -28.45 -1.75 4.20
CA ASP A 9 -27.57 -0.61 3.90
C ASP A 9 -26.32 -0.56 4.80
N ARG A 10 -26.49 -0.86 6.09
CA ARG A 10 -25.39 -0.88 7.08
C ARG A 10 -24.42 -2.04 6.88
N GLU A 11 -24.94 -3.20 6.48
CA GLU A 11 -24.13 -4.39 6.18
C GLU A 11 -23.35 -4.22 4.86
N ILE A 12 -23.99 -3.64 3.83
CA ILE A 12 -23.33 -3.28 2.57
C ILE A 12 -22.25 -2.22 2.80
N TYR A 13 -22.53 -1.20 3.62
CA TYR A 13 -21.54 -0.17 3.96
C TYR A 13 -20.34 -0.78 4.73
N GLY A 14 -20.60 -1.66 5.70
CA GLY A 14 -19.54 -2.36 6.44
C GLY A 14 -18.67 -3.26 5.54
N ARG A 15 -19.30 -3.94 4.56
CA ARG A 15 -18.60 -4.79 3.59
C ARG A 15 -17.77 -3.97 2.61
N GLU A 16 -18.32 -2.88 2.08
CA GLU A 16 -17.62 -1.98 1.13
C GLU A 16 -16.44 -1.26 1.81
N ILE A 17 -16.60 -0.84 3.06
CA ILE A 17 -15.51 -0.28 3.88
C ILE A 17 -14.44 -1.36 4.13
N GLY A 18 -14.85 -2.58 4.48
CA GLY A 18 -13.94 -3.71 4.69
C GLY A 18 -13.12 -4.07 3.45
N GLU A 19 -13.76 -4.12 2.28
CA GLU A 19 -13.09 -4.37 1.00
C GLU A 19 -12.12 -3.24 0.62
N LYS A 20 -12.53 -1.97 0.77
CA LYS A 20 -11.65 -0.82 0.51
C LYS A 20 -10.44 -0.79 1.45
N VAL A 21 -10.59 -1.23 2.70
CA VAL A 21 -9.49 -1.31 3.67
C VAL A 21 -8.56 -2.48 3.36
N ALA A 22 -9.10 -3.64 2.97
CA ALA A 22 -8.31 -4.79 2.53
C ALA A 22 -7.50 -4.46 1.27
N GLU A 23 -8.13 -3.87 0.26
CA GLU A 23 -7.49 -3.48 -0.99
C GLU A 23 -6.34 -2.48 -0.75
N LYS A 24 -6.53 -1.49 0.14
CA LYS A 24 -5.47 -0.55 0.51
C LYS A 24 -4.32 -1.23 1.26
N ARG A 25 -4.61 -2.22 2.12
CA ARG A 25 -3.56 -2.98 2.83
C ARG A 25 -2.77 -3.87 1.88
N GLU A 26 -3.43 -4.56 0.96
CA GLU A 26 -2.77 -5.38 -0.06
C GLU A 26 -1.90 -4.52 -0.99
N ARG A 27 -2.39 -3.34 -1.41
CA ARG A 27 -1.58 -2.41 -2.21
C ARG A 27 -0.37 -1.86 -1.46
N ARG A 28 -0.49 -1.56 -0.16
CA ARG A 28 0.66 -1.16 0.68
C ARG A 28 1.67 -2.29 0.85
N ALA A 29 1.20 -3.50 1.13
CA ALA A 29 2.08 -4.67 1.23
C ALA A 29 2.79 -4.95 -0.10
N GLY A 30 2.09 -4.78 -1.23
CA GLY A 30 2.65 -4.94 -2.57
C GLY A 30 3.73 -3.92 -2.90
N VAL A 31 3.53 -2.62 -2.59
CA VAL A 31 4.54 -1.60 -2.83
C VAL A 31 5.75 -1.78 -1.90
N LYS A 32 5.53 -2.11 -0.63
CA LYS A 32 6.63 -2.40 0.32
C LYS A 32 7.45 -3.60 -0.14
N LYS A 33 6.81 -4.70 -0.56
CA LYS A 33 7.50 -5.88 -1.10
C LYS A 33 8.26 -5.60 -2.40
N LEU A 34 7.71 -4.75 -3.28
CA LEU A 34 8.43 -4.34 -4.49
C LEU A 34 9.69 -3.55 -4.13
N ILE A 35 9.57 -2.59 -3.22
CA ILE A 35 10.67 -1.76 -2.76
C ILE A 35 11.75 -2.61 -2.09
N ASP A 36 11.36 -3.53 -1.21
CA ASP A 36 12.26 -4.45 -0.50
C ASP A 36 13.09 -5.29 -1.47
N VAL A 37 12.45 -5.91 -2.48
CA VAL A 37 13.16 -6.66 -3.54
C VAL A 37 14.10 -5.76 -4.34
N LEU A 38 13.72 -4.51 -4.60
CA LEU A 38 14.59 -3.60 -5.36
C LEU A 38 15.79 -3.12 -4.54
N ILE A 39 15.64 -2.95 -3.23
CA ILE A 39 16.72 -2.67 -2.27
C ILE A 39 17.67 -3.87 -2.18
N ASP A 40 17.16 -5.09 -2.04
CA ASP A 40 17.95 -6.33 -2.00
C ASP A 40 18.81 -6.50 -3.27
N LEU A 41 18.23 -6.16 -4.43
CA LEU A 41 18.94 -6.10 -5.71
C LEU A 41 19.95 -4.93 -5.82
N SER A 42 20.21 -4.21 -4.73
CA SER A 42 21.17 -3.10 -4.64
C SER A 42 20.94 -1.97 -5.65
N HIS A 43 19.68 -1.70 -6.00
CA HIS A 43 19.35 -0.53 -6.83
C HIS A 43 19.43 0.76 -6.02
N ASP A 44 19.83 1.85 -6.68
CA ASP A 44 19.77 3.19 -6.09
C ASP A 44 18.33 3.62 -5.77
N ASP A 45 18.18 4.45 -4.73
CA ASP A 45 16.88 4.98 -4.28
C ASP A 45 16.08 5.64 -5.41
N GLU A 46 16.77 6.32 -6.34
CA GLU A 46 16.15 6.94 -7.51
C GLU A 46 15.52 5.88 -8.44
N THR A 47 16.23 4.79 -8.68
CA THR A 47 15.72 3.69 -9.52
C THR A 47 14.57 2.96 -8.85
N ILE A 48 14.66 2.74 -7.53
CA ILE A 48 13.59 2.15 -6.73
C ILE A 48 12.33 3.03 -6.82
N PHE A 49 12.50 4.34 -6.62
CA PHE A 49 11.42 5.32 -6.71
C PHE A 49 10.77 5.37 -8.09
N ILE A 50 11.56 5.41 -9.17
CA ILE A 50 11.01 5.42 -10.54
C ILE A 50 10.21 4.14 -10.81
N LYS A 51 10.70 2.97 -10.41
CA LYS A 51 9.98 1.69 -10.58
C LYS A 51 8.71 1.63 -9.72
N ALA A 52 8.78 2.07 -8.47
CA ALA A 52 7.62 2.15 -7.59
C ALA A 52 6.59 3.13 -8.13
N LYS A 53 7.00 4.31 -8.60
CA LYS A 53 6.13 5.32 -9.24
C LYS A 53 5.49 4.82 -10.52
N ASN A 54 6.22 4.11 -11.37
CA ASN A 54 5.66 3.55 -12.59
C ASN A 54 4.54 2.54 -12.29
N LYS A 55 4.75 1.66 -11.29
CA LYS A 55 3.79 0.59 -10.95
C LYS A 55 2.67 1.03 -10.00
N TYR A 56 2.94 1.98 -9.12
CA TYR A 56 2.06 2.36 -8.01
C TYR A 56 1.76 3.87 -7.93
N GLY A 57 2.30 4.70 -8.82
CA GLY A 57 2.07 6.14 -8.84
C GLY A 57 0.63 6.55 -9.17
N GLN A 58 -0.21 5.62 -9.68
CA GLN A 58 -1.66 5.86 -9.79
C GLN A 58 -2.41 5.68 -8.46
N TYR A 59 -1.78 5.04 -7.46
CA TYR A 59 -2.40 4.66 -6.19
C TYR A 59 -1.82 5.41 -4.99
N PHE A 60 -0.56 5.85 -5.09
CA PHE A 60 0.17 6.54 -4.03
C PHE A 60 0.88 7.78 -4.57
N SER A 61 0.97 8.81 -3.73
CA SER A 61 1.69 10.03 -4.07
C SER A 61 3.21 9.83 -4.04
N ASP A 62 3.95 10.73 -4.69
CA ASP A 62 5.42 10.72 -4.68
C ASP A 62 5.99 10.72 -3.25
N ASP A 63 5.39 11.49 -2.33
CA ASP A 63 5.80 11.55 -0.93
C ASP A 63 5.59 10.21 -0.19
N GLU A 64 4.44 9.55 -0.43
CA GLU A 64 4.15 8.24 0.16
C GLU A 64 5.12 7.17 -0.34
N LEU A 65 5.43 7.17 -1.64
CA LEU A 65 6.40 6.24 -2.23
C LEU A 65 7.80 6.44 -1.65
N LYS A 66 8.25 7.70 -1.46
CA LYS A 66 9.52 7.99 -0.77
C LYS A 66 9.51 7.52 0.67
N GLN A 67 8.40 7.70 1.38
CA GLN A 67 8.25 7.24 2.75
C GLN A 67 8.32 5.70 2.83
N PHE A 68 7.72 4.96 1.89
CA PHE A 68 7.83 3.50 1.85
C PHE A 68 9.26 3.02 1.57
N ILE A 69 10.03 3.74 0.75
CA ILE A 69 11.46 3.44 0.49
C ILE A 69 12.30 3.68 1.74
N ALA A 70 12.09 4.81 2.41
CA ALA A 70 12.76 5.13 3.66
C ALA A 70 12.42 4.12 4.77
N GLU A 71 11.14 3.73 4.88
CA GLU A 71 10.69 2.72 5.84
C GLU A 71 11.34 1.35 5.55
N ALA A 72 11.34 0.89 4.30
CA ALA A 72 11.94 -0.39 3.94
C ALA A 72 13.46 -0.43 4.19
N LYS A 73 14.17 0.67 3.92
CA LYS A 73 15.59 0.79 4.27
C LYS A 73 15.83 0.79 5.78
N ASN A 74 14.96 1.43 6.55
CA ASN A 74 15.10 1.51 8.00
C ASN A 74 14.74 0.18 8.68
N ASP A 75 13.70 -0.52 8.22
CA ASP A 75 13.35 -1.89 8.63
C ASP A 75 14.54 -2.84 8.35
N SER A 76 15.12 -2.75 7.15
CA SER A 76 16.27 -3.58 6.75
C SER A 76 17.52 -3.31 7.60
N LEU A 77 17.64 -2.12 8.22
CA LEU A 77 18.71 -1.78 9.17
C LEU A 77 18.41 -2.20 10.62
N GLN A 78 17.14 -2.41 11.00
CA GLN A 78 16.76 -2.78 12.36
C GLN A 78 16.81 -4.29 12.64
N GLU A 79 17.01 -5.14 11.62
CA GLU A 79 17.20 -6.59 11.76
C GLU A 79 18.69 -7.05 11.73
N ALA A 80 19.65 -6.14 11.95
CA ALA A 80 21.09 -6.45 12.02
C ALA A 80 21.64 -6.55 13.45
#